data_AF-A0A0N4W5P3-F1
#
_entry.id   AF-A0A0N4W5P3-F1
#
_cell.length_a   1.000
_cell.length_b   1.000
_cell.length_c   1.000
_cell.angle_alpha   90.00
_cell.angle_beta   90.00
_cell.angle_gamma   90.00
#
_symmetry.space_group_name_H-M   'P 1'
#
loop_
_entity.id
_entity.type
_entity.pdbx_description
1 polymer ?
#
loop_
_entity_poly.entity_id
_entity_poly.type
_entity_poly.pdbx_seq_one_letter_code
_entity_poly.pdbx_strand_id
1 'polypeptide(L)'
;MTFSFPCPASALPQIQFCAARGVDHSQCCQSAGVSSQCLVFCDQRPDQSNQLSLAHLQCLEQFDSMKDCFVEHAITEYYRGKQAAMDNMDKAYQL
;
A
#
# COMPACT_ATOMS: atom_id res chain seq x y z
N MET A 1 -22.04 -24.76 7.54
CA MET A 1 -21.49 -23.76 6.62
C MET A 1 -20.09 -23.41 7.10
N THR A 2 -19.06 -24.10 6.59
CA THR A 2 -17.66 -23.79 6.90
C THR A 2 -17.05 -23.06 5.72
N PHE A 3 -17.14 -21.74 5.70
CA PHE A 3 -16.29 -20.92 4.84
C PHE A 3 -14.94 -20.83 5.54
N SER A 4 -14.10 -21.84 5.36
CA SER A 4 -12.73 -21.80 5.86
C SER A 4 -11.80 -22.31 4.77
N PHE A 5 -11.62 -21.47 3.76
CA PHE A 5 -10.32 -21.38 3.11
C PHE A 5 -9.58 -20.25 3.80
N PRO A 6 -8.84 -20.53 4.89
CA PRO A 6 -7.97 -19.51 5.48
C PRO A 6 -6.97 -19.08 4.40
N CYS A 7 -6.85 -17.77 4.15
CA CYS A 7 -5.76 -17.27 3.32
C CYS A 7 -4.45 -17.77 3.94
N PRO A 8 -3.61 -18.51 3.20
CA PRO A 8 -2.37 -19.02 3.77
C PRO A 8 -1.49 -17.82 4.14
N ALA A 9 -0.77 -17.89 5.27
CA ALA A 9 0.12 -16.81 5.71
C ALA A 9 1.19 -16.46 4.65
N SER A 10 1.53 -17.42 3.78
CA SER A 10 2.42 -17.20 2.64
C SER A 10 1.89 -16.21 1.60
N ALA A 11 0.58 -15.94 1.57
CA ALA A 11 -0.03 -14.93 0.70
C ALA A 11 0.09 -13.50 1.26
N LEU A 12 0.45 -13.34 2.54
CA LEU A 12 0.52 -12.03 3.20
C LEU A 12 1.45 -11.04 2.47
N PRO A 13 2.66 -11.41 2.03
CA PRO A 13 3.52 -10.50 1.27
C PRO A 13 2.86 -10.02 -0.04
N GLN A 14 2.15 -10.90 -0.75
CA GLN A 14 1.48 -10.55 -2.00
C GLN A 14 0.28 -9.63 -1.76
N ILE A 15 -0.52 -9.92 -0.73
CA ILE A 15 -1.66 -9.08 -0.34
C ILE A 15 -1.17 -7.68 0.04
N GLN A 16 -0.10 -7.62 0.84
CA GLN A 16 0.46 -6.36 1.30
C GLN A 16 1.09 -5.56 0.15
N PHE A 17 1.81 -6.21 -0.77
CA PHE A 17 2.32 -5.61 -1.99
C PHE A 17 1.21 -4.94 -2.82
N CYS A 18 0.10 -5.65 -3.03
CA CYS A 18 -1.05 -5.11 -3.75
C CYS A 18 -1.69 -3.93 -3.03
N ALA A 19 -1.87 -4.01 -1.71
CA ALA A 19 -2.45 -2.94 -0.91
C ALA A 19 -1.59 -1.67 -0.94
N ALA A 20 -0.28 -1.81 -0.78
CA ALA A 20 0.68 -0.72 -0.84
C ALA A 20 0.98 -0.24 -2.28
N ARG A 21 0.42 -0.92 -3.30
CA ARG A 21 0.62 -0.64 -4.73
C ARG A 21 2.08 -0.69 -5.19
N GLY A 22 2.90 -1.49 -4.53
CA GLY A 22 4.30 -1.65 -4.89
C GLY A 22 5.20 -0.44 -4.63
N VAL A 23 4.78 0.51 -3.77
CA VAL A 23 5.58 1.71 -3.45
C VAL A 23 5.97 1.74 -1.97
N ASP A 24 6.92 2.61 -1.64
CA ASP A 24 7.41 2.83 -0.28
C ASP A 24 6.61 3.93 0.44
N HIS A 25 5.91 3.56 1.51
CA HIS A 25 5.13 4.46 2.37
C HIS A 25 5.82 4.76 3.70
N SER A 26 7.08 4.36 3.90
CA SER A 26 7.76 4.43 5.20
C SER A 26 7.70 5.81 5.84
N GLN A 27 7.83 6.88 5.05
CA GLN A 27 7.73 8.26 5.54
C GLN A 27 6.33 8.59 6.07
N CYS A 28 5.27 8.25 5.32
CA CYS A 28 3.90 8.46 5.75
C CYS A 28 3.61 7.64 7.01
N CYS A 29 3.93 6.34 6.99
CA CYS A 29 3.72 5.45 8.11
C CYS A 29 4.42 5.92 9.39
N GLN A 30 5.68 6.38 9.28
CA GLN A 30 6.42 6.92 10.41
C GLN A 30 5.71 8.16 10.99
N SER A 31 5.19 9.05 10.13
CA SER A 31 4.43 10.22 10.58
C SER A 31 3.07 9.87 11.19
N ALA A 32 2.46 8.78 10.75
CA ALA A 32 1.19 8.24 11.27
C ALA A 32 1.35 7.44 12.57
N GLY A 33 2.56 7.37 13.14
CA GLY A 33 2.84 6.69 14.41
C GLY A 33 3.10 5.19 14.28
N VAL A 34 3.31 4.67 13.06
CA VAL A 34 3.70 3.27 12.86
C VAL A 34 5.10 3.07 13.43
N SER A 35 5.20 2.10 14.34
CA SER A 35 6.43 1.71 15.01
C SER A 35 7.49 1.21 14.01
N SER A 36 8.77 1.52 14.30
CA SER A 36 9.88 1.26 13.38
C SER A 36 10.00 -0.20 12.91
N GLN A 37 9.71 -1.16 13.80
CA GLN A 37 9.71 -2.60 13.50
C GLN A 37 8.58 -3.03 12.56
N CYS A 38 7.55 -2.19 12.39
CA CYS A 38 6.40 -2.45 11.53
C CYS A 38 6.47 -1.70 10.19
N LEU A 39 7.46 -0.83 9.98
CA LEU A 39 7.66 -0.14 8.69
C LEU A 39 7.95 -1.11 7.53
N VAL A 40 8.34 -2.34 7.84
CA VAL A 40 8.45 -3.44 6.88
C VAL A 40 7.13 -3.69 6.12
N PHE A 41 5.97 -3.35 6.68
CA PHE A 41 4.66 -3.41 5.99
C PHE A 41 4.40 -2.23 5.07
N CYS A 42 5.12 -1.13 5.25
CA CYS A 42 4.93 0.12 4.53
C CYS A 42 5.83 0.22 3.30
N ASP A 43 7.05 -0.33 3.38
CA ASP A 43 7.92 -0.50 2.21
C ASP A 43 7.63 -1.84 1.54
N GLN A 44 6.90 -1.77 0.43
CA GLN A 44 6.50 -2.95 -0.35
C GLN A 44 6.94 -2.83 -1.81
N ARG A 45 8.13 -2.27 -2.05
CA ARG A 45 8.69 -2.23 -3.40
C ARG A 45 9.03 -3.65 -3.90
N PRO A 46 8.98 -3.91 -5.22
CA PRO A 46 9.19 -5.26 -5.78
C PRO A 46 10.54 -5.90 -5.45
N ASP A 47 11.56 -5.09 -5.13
CA ASP A 47 12.90 -5.51 -4.75
C ASP A 47 13.04 -5.89 -3.27
N GLN A 48 12.04 -5.56 -2.44
CA GLN A 48 12.00 -5.95 -1.05
C GLN A 48 11.17 -7.22 -0.85
N SER A 49 11.84 -8.37 -0.86
CA SER A 49 11.26 -9.66 -0.46
C SER A 49 11.13 -9.73 1.07
N ASN A 50 10.33 -8.84 1.66
CA ASN A 50 10.11 -8.85 3.09
C ASN A 50 9.26 -10.08 3.45
N GLN A 51 9.83 -11.00 4.23
CA GLN A 51 9.10 -12.17 4.72
C GLN A 51 8.11 -11.74 5.81
N LEU A 52 6.95 -11.24 5.41
CA LEU A 52 5.84 -10.99 6.31
C LEU A 52 5.30 -12.34 6.82
N SER A 53 5.70 -12.70 8.03
CA SER A 53 5.28 -13.91 8.73
C SER A 53 4.41 -13.60 9.95
N LEU A 54 3.90 -14.66 10.60
CA LEU A 54 3.16 -14.56 11.87
C LEU A 54 3.95 -13.90 13.01
N ALA A 55 5.28 -13.77 12.88
CA ALA A 55 6.11 -13.03 13.83
C ALA A 55 5.82 -11.51 13.84
N HIS A 56 5.01 -11.02 12.90
CA HIS A 56 4.62 -9.62 12.81
C HIS A 56 3.13 -9.39 13.11
N LEU A 57 2.45 -10.35 13.74
CA LEU A 57 1.04 -10.19 14.12
C LEU A 57 0.81 -8.93 14.97
N GLN A 58 1.77 -8.54 15.82
CA GLN A 58 1.72 -7.31 16.61
C GLN A 58 1.65 -6.03 15.76
N CYS A 59 2.12 -6.08 14.51
CA CYS A 59 2.04 -4.93 13.59
C CYS A 59 0.63 -4.72 13.02
N LEU A 60 -0.23 -5.75 13.07
CA LEU A 60 -1.60 -5.64 12.59
C LEU A 60 -2.46 -4.70 13.44
N GLU A 61 -2.08 -4.43 14.68
CA GLU A 61 -2.73 -3.41 15.52
C GLU A 61 -2.58 -1.99 14.94
N GLN A 62 -1.53 -1.76 14.12
CA GLN A 62 -1.24 -0.49 13.47
C GLN A 62 -1.70 -0.48 12.00
N PHE A 63 -2.45 -1.50 11.58
CA PHE A 63 -2.85 -1.66 10.18
C PHE A 63 -3.72 -0.51 9.69
N ASP A 64 -4.56 0.07 10.55
CA ASP A 64 -5.38 1.22 10.15
C ASP A 64 -4.52 2.44 9.78
N SER A 65 -3.48 2.74 10.55
CA SER A 65 -2.51 3.80 10.24
C SER A 65 -1.76 3.53 8.93
N MET A 66 -1.39 2.27 8.66
CA MET A 66 -0.75 1.88 7.39
C MET A 66 -1.72 2.03 6.21
N LYS A 67 -2.96 1.55 6.37
CA LYS A 67 -4.03 1.63 5.37
C LYS A 67 -4.31 3.06 4.97
N ASP A 68 -4.35 3.99 5.92
CA ASP A 68 -4.64 5.40 5.63
C ASP A 68 -3.60 5.99 4.67
N CYS A 69 -2.31 5.68 4.86
CA CYS A 69 -1.25 6.05 3.92
C CYS A 69 -1.46 5.44 2.52
N PHE A 70 -1.83 4.15 2.45
CA PHE A 70 -2.05 3.48 1.17
C PHE A 70 -3.22 4.08 0.40
N VAL A 71 -4.32 4.38 1.10
CA VAL A 71 -5.52 5.00 0.54
C VAL A 71 -5.21 6.42 0.06
N GLU A 72 -4.51 7.23 0.86
CA GLU A 72 -4.12 8.58 0.49
C GLU A 72 -3.30 8.61 -0.80
N HIS A 73 -2.30 7.72 -0.90
CA HIS A 73 -1.51 7.57 -2.11
C HIS A 73 -2.36 7.13 -3.30
N ALA A 74 -3.21 6.12 -3.12
CA ALA A 74 -4.05 5.61 -4.20
C ALA A 74 -5.00 6.68 -4.77
N ILE A 75 -5.57 7.51 -3.90
CA ILE A 75 -6.44 8.63 -4.27
C ILE A 75 -5.62 9.72 -4.98
N THR A 76 -4.47 10.09 -4.43
CA THR A 76 -3.57 11.09 -5.02
C THR A 76 -3.15 10.70 -6.43
N GLU A 77 -2.71 9.47 -6.64
CA GLU A 77 -2.31 8.98 -7.96
C GLU A 77 -3.50 8.95 -8.94
N TYR A 78 -4.70 8.58 -8.48
CA TYR A 78 -5.90 8.61 -9.30
C TYR A 78 -6.19 10.02 -9.84
N TYR A 79 -6.18 11.04 -8.97
CA TYR A 79 -6.44 12.42 -9.38
C TYR A 79 -5.32 13.00 -10.24
N ARG A 80 -4.05 12.68 -9.95
CA ARG A 80 -2.92 13.07 -10.80
C ARG A 80 -3.06 12.50 -12.21
N GLY A 81 -3.40 11.21 -12.33
CA GLY A 81 -3.63 10.56 -13.61
C GLY A 81 -4.80 11.18 -14.39
N LYS A 82 -5.91 11.47 -13.69
CA LYS A 82 -7.06 12.16 -14.28
C LYS A 82 -6.68 13.54 -14.80
N GLN A 83 -5.95 14.34 -14.02
CA GLN A 83 -5.52 15.68 -14.43
C GLN A 83 -4.63 15.61 -15.68
N ALA A 84 -3.64 14.72 -15.69
CA ALA A 84 -2.77 14.54 -16.85
C ALA A 84 -3.55 14.13 -18.11
N ALA A 85 -4.59 13.29 -17.98
CA ALA A 85 -5.46 12.93 -19.10
C ALA A 85 -6.27 14.14 -19.63
N MET A 86 -6.81 14.96 -18.73
CA MET A 86 -7.53 16.19 -19.09
C MET A 86 -6.59 17.19 -19.80
N ASP A 87 -5.41 17.43 -19.24
CA ASP A 87 -4.41 18.34 -19.83
C ASP A 87 -3.97 17.87 -21.24
N ASN A 88 -3.86 16.56 -21.45
CA ASN A 88 -3.54 16.00 -22.76
C ASN A 88 -4.68 16.15 -23.77
N MET A 89 -5.93 16.02 -23.32
CA MET A 89 -7.11 16.26 -24.15
C MET A 89 -7.21 17.72 -24.58
N ASP A 90 -6.96 18.66 -23.65
CA ASP A 90 -6.95 20.10 -23.95
C ASP A 90 -5.88 20.44 -24.99
N LYS A 91 -4.67 19.88 -24.85
CA LYS A 91 -3.59 20.03 -25.84
C LYS A 91 -3.98 19.47 -27.21
N ALA A 92 -4.66 18.33 -27.25
CA ALA A 92 -5.09 17.71 -28.51
C ALA A 92 -6.19 18.52 -29.22
N TYR A 93 -7.00 19.28 -28.48
CA TYR A 93 -8.04 20.15 -29.03
C TYR A 93 -7.51 21.52 -29.48
N GLN A 94 -6.33 21.92 -28.99
CA GLN A 94 -5.66 23.19 -29.36
C GLN A 94 -4.73 23.07 -30.58
N LEU A 95 -4.62 21.88 -31.18
CA LEU A 95 -3.91 21.59 -32.45
C LEU A 95 -4.89 21.50 -33.61
#